data_AF-A0A843YMY5-F1
#
_entry.id   AF-A0A843YMY5-F1
#
_cell.length_a   1.000
_cell.length_b   1.000
_cell.length_c   1.000
_cell.angle_alpha   90.00
_cell.angle_beta   90.00
_cell.angle_gamma   90.00
#
_symmetry.space_group_name_H-M   'P 1'
#
loop_
_entity.id
_entity.type
_entity.pdbx_description
1 polymer ?
#
loop_
_entity_poly.entity_id
_entity_poly.type
_entity_poly.pdbx_seq_one_letter_code
_entity_poly.pdbx_strand_id
1 'polypeptide(L)'
;MKRLHLKHRALSSPASAGGVTGAWRAPVLTLLLALIFTAAPGVHAAAKITERSKQKQAAENARADLSQKLQALKRDINQTETEKDSAEDALADSEAAISDANRSLRDLSDEQKQTQTKLAQLSKKHDELSQTVKAQQTQMATLLRQQYVAGNEDRIKLLLSGDNPNRINRELQYMGYVSQAQAKLIEALRASIQAVEANQTDMRNAQDDLDEIAQDQRDQKSKLETEKNKHATLLTQLSSKLVAQRKEVGKTERDDQRLAGLVDKLGQLIEDQKKIDAANREKQRQAQLAKAQAAQAARAAQAAARAEQAARALEKQRQRATNAAKSTPTVNNPQPPSTFHPDPIDDDQPPPALAQTPAPAASTVAPEPASVTAAAPLERNEITPEASPDVAYGRSFASLKGQLRLPVKGELMNRFGSSRGDGPPSKGLFIRAPEGAEVKSIAAGRVVFADWLRGFGNLIIIDHGNQYLTIYGNNQSLLKRPGDVVKPGDVIASAGNSGGNEQSGLYFEIRHQGRAFDPIGWVTTR
;
A
#
# COMPACT_ATOMS: atom_id res chain seq x y z
N MET A 1 -46.49 -17.71 18.76
CA MET A 1 -45.88 -18.39 19.93
C MET A 1 -45.49 -17.34 20.96
N LYS A 2 -45.90 -17.53 22.23
CA LYS A 2 -45.81 -16.56 23.34
C LYS A 2 -44.44 -16.62 24.03
N ARG A 3 -43.90 -15.43 24.37
CA ARG A 3 -43.13 -15.01 25.56
C ARG A 3 -41.98 -15.91 26.06
N LEU A 4 -40.82 -15.30 26.35
CA LEU A 4 -40.49 -14.92 27.74
C LEU A 4 -39.30 -13.94 27.80
N HIS A 5 -39.53 -12.80 28.45
CA HIS A 5 -38.51 -11.95 29.06
C HIS A 5 -38.00 -12.61 30.35
N LEU A 6 -36.73 -12.40 30.68
CA LEU A 6 -36.27 -12.42 32.07
C LEU A 6 -35.22 -11.31 32.29
N LYS A 7 -35.65 -10.23 32.95
CA LYS A 7 -34.83 -9.32 33.75
C LYS A 7 -35.10 -9.65 35.21
N HIS A 8 -34.06 -9.69 36.04
CA HIS A 8 -34.07 -9.45 37.49
C HIS A 8 -32.62 -9.59 37.99
N ARG A 9 -32.11 -8.91 39.01
CA ARG A 9 -32.52 -7.75 39.82
C ARG A 9 -31.32 -7.46 40.74
N ALA A 10 -31.09 -6.19 41.04
CA ALA A 10 -30.12 -5.68 42.01
C ALA A 10 -30.45 -6.02 43.47
N LEU A 11 -29.49 -5.78 44.39
CA LEU A 11 -29.56 -5.35 45.82
C LEU A 11 -28.30 -5.93 46.53
N SER A 12 -27.59 -5.31 47.48
CA SER A 12 -27.52 -3.96 48.07
C SER A 12 -26.54 -4.00 49.27
N SER A 13 -25.78 -2.91 49.48
CA SER A 13 -25.43 -2.30 50.79
C SER A 13 -24.38 -2.93 51.75
N PRO A 14 -23.86 -2.16 52.75
CA PRO A 14 -22.42 -1.93 52.92
C PRO A 14 -21.89 -2.11 54.36
N ALA A 15 -20.64 -1.68 54.57
CA ALA A 15 -19.99 -1.30 55.84
C ALA A 15 -19.46 -2.39 56.78
N SER A 16 -18.16 -2.32 57.09
CA SER A 16 -17.63 -2.53 58.44
C SER A 16 -16.22 -1.98 58.55
N ALA A 17 -16.03 -1.14 59.57
CA ALA A 17 -14.74 -0.64 60.04
C ALA A 17 -13.90 -1.77 60.67
N GLY A 18 -12.58 -1.54 60.73
CA GLY A 18 -11.63 -2.40 61.42
C GLY A 18 -10.22 -1.85 61.25
N GLY A 19 -9.84 -0.89 62.10
CA GLY A 19 -8.47 -0.40 62.17
C GLY A 19 -7.56 -1.40 62.89
N VAL A 20 -6.30 -1.49 62.46
CA VAL A 20 -5.20 -1.86 63.35
C VAL A 20 -3.97 -1.02 63.00
N THR A 21 -3.45 -0.41 64.06
CA THR A 21 -2.31 0.49 64.18
C THR A 21 -0.97 -0.19 63.89
N GLY A 22 -0.02 0.56 63.34
CA GLY A 22 1.37 0.13 63.19
C GLY A 22 2.32 1.32 63.04
N ALA A 23 2.36 2.18 64.06
CA ALA A 23 3.35 3.24 64.20
C ALA A 23 4.61 2.68 64.88
N TRP A 24 5.78 2.82 64.23
CA TRP A 24 7.07 2.77 64.93
C TRP A 24 7.71 4.16 64.86
N ARG A 25 7.60 4.85 66.00
CA ARG A 25 8.38 6.01 66.41
C ARG A 25 9.54 5.48 67.26
N ALA A 26 10.77 5.96 67.04
CA ALA A 26 11.56 6.79 67.97
C ALA A 26 12.96 6.16 68.24
N PRO A 27 13.89 6.79 69.01
CA PRO A 27 14.79 7.88 68.54
C PRO A 27 16.21 7.83 69.19
N VAL A 28 17.06 8.87 69.00
CA VAL A 28 18.01 9.47 70.02
C VAL A 28 19.29 8.63 70.35
N LEU A 29 20.53 9.11 70.53
CA LEU A 29 21.14 10.42 70.80
C LEU A 29 22.70 10.36 70.68
N THR A 30 23.30 11.54 70.43
CA THR A 30 24.58 12.12 70.94
C THR A 30 25.99 11.57 70.60
N LEU A 31 26.72 12.37 69.80
CA LEU A 31 27.77 13.37 70.20
C LEU A 31 29.05 12.94 70.95
N LEU A 32 30.22 13.10 70.30
CA LEU A 32 31.47 13.75 70.76
C LEU A 32 32.52 13.62 69.63
N LEU A 33 32.95 14.68 68.94
CA LEU A 33 33.92 15.74 69.30
C LEU A 33 35.32 15.48 68.73
N ALA A 34 35.73 16.43 67.88
CA ALA A 34 37.09 16.87 67.56
C ALA A 34 38.12 15.86 66.98
N LEU A 35 38.44 16.06 65.70
CA LEU A 35 39.85 16.29 65.35
C LEU A 35 39.96 17.25 64.16
N ILE A 36 40.52 18.41 64.48
CA ILE A 36 40.95 19.45 63.56
C ILE A 36 42.12 18.88 62.75
N PHE A 37 41.91 18.63 61.47
CA PHE A 37 43.01 18.50 60.51
C PHE A 37 42.78 19.47 59.37
N THR A 38 43.38 20.65 59.52
CA THR A 38 43.54 21.66 58.48
C THR A 38 44.44 21.09 57.38
N ALA A 39 43.84 20.43 56.39
CA ALA A 39 44.45 20.23 55.08
C ALA A 39 43.92 21.32 54.14
N ALA A 40 44.84 22.09 53.57
CA ALA A 40 44.60 23.26 52.76
C ALA A 40 43.52 23.05 51.67
N PRO A 41 42.67 24.06 51.40
CA PRO A 41 41.85 24.04 50.20
C PRO A 41 42.78 24.23 49.02
N GLY A 42 43.20 23.12 48.40
CA GLY A 42 43.65 23.15 47.02
C GLY A 42 42.49 23.71 46.20
N VAL A 43 42.60 24.97 45.81
CA VAL A 43 41.65 25.70 44.98
C VAL A 43 41.46 24.91 43.68
N HIS A 44 40.51 23.98 43.71
CA HIS A 44 39.91 23.44 42.51
C HIS A 44 39.07 24.59 41.98
N ALA A 45 39.65 25.37 41.07
CA ALA A 45 38.91 26.34 40.29
C ALA A 45 37.78 25.57 39.59
N ALA A 46 36.57 25.65 40.16
CA ALA A 46 35.36 25.15 39.50
C ALA A 46 35.31 25.85 38.14
N ALA A 47 35.55 25.09 37.08
CA ALA A 47 35.49 25.60 35.72
C ALA A 47 34.11 26.23 35.52
N LYS A 48 34.06 27.56 35.34
CA LYS A 48 32.82 28.26 35.04
C LYS A 48 32.25 27.63 33.77
N ILE A 49 31.11 26.95 33.89
CA ILE A 49 30.40 26.34 32.76
C ILE A 49 30.20 27.44 31.71
N THR A 50 30.91 27.33 30.60
CA THR A 50 30.89 28.32 29.53
C THR A 50 29.50 28.35 28.90
N GLU A 51 29.04 29.51 28.43
CA GLU A 51 27.72 29.64 27.81
C GLU A 51 27.52 28.65 26.65
N ARG A 52 28.57 28.39 25.86
CA ARG A 52 28.59 27.37 24.79
C ARG A 52 28.35 25.94 25.31
N SER A 53 28.85 25.60 26.50
CA SER A 53 28.62 24.29 27.11
C SER A 53 27.18 24.14 27.64
N LYS A 54 26.57 25.22 28.14
CA LYS A 54 25.13 25.23 28.46
C LYS A 54 24.27 25.09 27.21
N GLN A 55 24.65 25.77 26.12
CA GLN A 55 23.97 25.66 24.82
C GLN A 55 24.09 24.25 24.23
N LYS A 56 25.26 23.59 24.35
CA LYS A 56 25.45 22.19 23.95
C LYS A 56 24.56 21.25 24.77
N GLN A 57 24.54 21.40 26.10
CA GLN A 57 23.69 20.58 26.97
C GLN A 57 22.20 20.81 26.68
N ALA A 58 21.78 22.04 26.41
CA ALA A 58 20.41 22.35 25.99
C ALA A 58 20.06 21.71 24.64
N ALA A 59 20.99 21.72 23.67
CA ALA A 59 20.81 21.06 22.38
C ALA A 59 20.79 19.52 22.50
N GLU A 60 21.60 18.93 23.38
CA GLU A 60 21.60 17.50 23.68
C GLU A 60 20.30 17.07 24.35
N ASN A 61 19.78 17.84 25.31
CA ASN A 61 18.47 17.59 25.93
C ASN A 61 17.34 17.69 24.91
N ALA A 62 17.34 18.73 24.07
CA ALA A 62 16.34 18.89 23.01
C ALA A 62 16.38 17.72 22.01
N ARG A 63 17.57 17.20 21.71
CA ARG A 63 17.74 16.01 20.88
C ARG A 63 17.24 14.74 21.57
N ALA A 64 17.51 14.56 22.87
CA ALA A 64 16.98 13.45 23.64
C ALA A 64 15.45 13.43 23.63
N ASP A 65 14.82 14.61 23.77
CA ASP A 65 13.37 14.79 23.66
C ASP A 65 12.85 14.44 22.25
N LEU A 66 13.54 14.87 21.18
CA LEU A 66 13.18 14.50 19.79
C LEU A 66 13.35 12.99 19.55
N SER A 67 14.41 12.36 20.04
CA SER A 67 14.61 10.91 19.94
C SER A 67 13.50 10.16 20.69
N GLN A 68 13.11 10.61 21.88
CA GLN A 68 12.01 10.00 22.63
C GLN A 68 10.68 10.17 21.88
N LYS A 69 10.41 11.34 21.30
CA LYS A 69 9.26 11.56 20.42
C LYS A 69 9.31 10.64 19.21
N LEU A 70 10.46 10.51 18.55
CA LEU A 70 10.62 9.66 17.37
C LEU A 70 10.40 8.18 17.71
N GLN A 71 10.82 7.72 18.90
CA GLN A 71 10.49 6.37 19.39
C GLN A 71 9.01 6.20 19.73
N ALA A 72 8.36 7.22 20.29
CA ALA A 72 6.92 7.20 20.53
C ALA A 72 6.14 7.17 19.21
N LEU A 73 6.49 8.03 18.24
CA LEU A 73 5.93 8.02 16.89
C LEU A 73 6.16 6.66 16.20
N LYS A 74 7.34 6.04 16.34
CA LYS A 74 7.59 4.68 15.82
C LYS A 74 6.67 3.64 16.46
N ARG A 75 6.44 3.71 17.78
CA ARG A 75 5.48 2.82 18.46
C ARG A 75 4.04 3.08 18.01
N ASP A 76 3.64 4.34 17.87
CA ASP A 76 2.31 4.73 17.37
C ASP A 76 2.11 4.30 15.92
N ILE A 77 3.16 4.33 15.09
CA ILE A 77 3.14 3.77 13.73
C ILE A 77 2.94 2.27 13.78
N ASN A 78 3.66 1.53 14.60
CA ASN A 78 3.47 0.08 14.73
C ASN A 78 2.05 -0.26 15.24
N GLN A 79 1.51 0.55 16.16
CA GLN A 79 0.12 0.43 16.61
C GLN A 79 -0.86 0.74 15.47
N THR A 80 -0.58 1.78 14.68
CA THR A 80 -1.37 2.13 13.50
C THR A 80 -1.23 1.08 12.40
N GLU A 81 -0.13 0.35 12.34
CA GLU A 81 0.07 -0.77 11.42
C GLU A 81 -0.86 -1.93 11.81
N THR A 82 -1.03 -2.20 13.11
CA THR A 82 -2.04 -3.15 13.60
C THR A 82 -3.46 -2.68 13.30
N GLU A 83 -3.75 -1.38 13.47
CA GLU A 83 -5.06 -0.82 13.09
C GLU A 83 -5.29 -0.82 11.58
N LYS A 84 -4.22 -0.65 10.80
CA LYS A 84 -4.23 -0.77 9.34
C LYS A 84 -4.53 -2.21 8.93
N ASP A 85 -4.01 -3.21 9.63
CA ASP A 85 -4.39 -4.61 9.40
C ASP A 85 -5.90 -4.79 9.55
N SER A 86 -6.48 -4.31 10.66
CA SER A 86 -7.93 -4.37 10.88
C SER A 86 -8.73 -3.54 9.85
N ALA A 87 -8.20 -2.40 9.40
CA ALA A 87 -8.82 -1.59 8.36
C ALA A 87 -8.75 -2.26 6.98
N GLU A 88 -7.67 -2.99 6.68
CA GLU A 88 -7.54 -3.78 5.47
C GLU A 88 -8.47 -5.00 5.48
N ASP A 89 -8.68 -5.63 6.63
CA ASP A 89 -9.69 -6.70 6.77
C ASP A 89 -11.11 -6.15 6.54
N ALA A 90 -11.45 -4.98 7.10
CA ALA A 90 -12.73 -4.32 6.84
C ALA A 90 -12.88 -3.88 5.37
N LEU A 91 -11.77 -3.47 4.74
CA LEU A 91 -11.74 -3.17 3.31
C LEU A 91 -11.97 -4.43 2.49
N ALA A 92 -11.37 -5.56 2.88
CA ALA A 92 -11.55 -6.86 2.24
C ALA A 92 -13.01 -7.29 2.25
N ASP A 93 -13.68 -7.21 3.40
CA ASP A 93 -15.10 -7.55 3.54
C ASP A 93 -15.98 -6.69 2.62
N SER A 94 -15.72 -5.39 2.56
CA SER A 94 -16.48 -4.47 1.70
C SER A 94 -16.19 -4.71 0.21
N GLU A 95 -14.92 -4.94 -0.18
CA GLU A 95 -14.52 -5.25 -1.55
C GLU A 95 -15.06 -6.60 -2.03
N ALA A 96 -15.12 -7.61 -1.15
CA ALA A 96 -15.77 -8.89 -1.42
C ALA A 96 -17.28 -8.72 -1.60
N ALA A 97 -17.93 -7.95 -0.72
CA ALA A 97 -19.37 -7.65 -0.84
C ALA A 97 -19.72 -6.87 -2.11
N ILE A 98 -18.86 -5.91 -2.53
CA ILE A 98 -18.99 -5.19 -3.81
C ILE A 98 -18.83 -6.16 -4.98
N SER A 99 -17.84 -7.05 -4.93
CA SER A 99 -17.62 -8.08 -5.95
C SER A 99 -18.85 -8.99 -6.10
N ASP A 100 -19.41 -9.46 -5.00
CA ASP A 100 -20.57 -10.36 -4.99
C ASP A 100 -21.86 -9.66 -5.45
N ALA A 101 -22.06 -8.40 -5.06
CA ALA A 101 -23.19 -7.60 -5.54
C ALA A 101 -23.11 -7.35 -7.06
N ASN A 102 -21.92 -7.00 -7.57
CA ASN A 102 -21.71 -6.83 -9.01
C ASN A 102 -21.90 -8.14 -9.79
N ARG A 103 -21.42 -9.27 -9.26
CA ARG A 103 -21.64 -10.59 -9.86
C ARG A 103 -23.13 -10.92 -9.92
N SER A 104 -23.84 -10.80 -8.80
CA SER A 104 -25.29 -11.03 -8.74
C SER A 104 -26.06 -10.14 -9.71
N LEU A 105 -25.68 -8.85 -9.84
CA LEU A 105 -26.30 -7.94 -10.81
C LEU A 105 -26.09 -8.38 -12.27
N ARG A 106 -24.91 -8.93 -12.59
CA ARG A 106 -24.63 -9.48 -13.91
C ARG A 106 -25.46 -10.73 -14.18
N ASP A 107 -25.51 -11.66 -13.23
CA ASP A 107 -26.28 -12.90 -13.33
C ASP A 107 -27.79 -12.60 -13.50
N LEU A 108 -28.34 -11.69 -12.69
CA LEU A 108 -29.73 -11.22 -12.79
C LEU A 108 -30.01 -10.52 -14.12
N SER A 109 -29.05 -9.78 -14.68
CA SER A 109 -29.20 -9.15 -16.00
C SER A 109 -29.26 -10.20 -17.12
N ASP A 110 -28.47 -11.27 -17.02
CA ASP A 110 -28.49 -12.36 -17.99
C ASP A 110 -29.79 -13.17 -17.88
N GLU A 111 -30.24 -13.44 -16.65
CA GLU A 111 -31.52 -14.10 -16.38
C GLU A 111 -32.71 -13.28 -16.91
N GLN A 112 -32.73 -11.96 -16.65
CA GLN A 112 -33.74 -11.05 -17.19
C GLN A 112 -33.84 -11.14 -18.71
N LYS A 113 -32.69 -11.15 -19.41
CA LYS A 113 -32.64 -11.26 -20.88
C LYS A 113 -33.17 -12.61 -21.37
N GLN A 114 -32.84 -13.69 -20.67
CA GLN A 114 -33.35 -15.03 -21.00
C GLN A 114 -34.87 -15.12 -20.79
N THR A 115 -35.37 -14.61 -19.68
CA THR A 115 -36.81 -14.58 -19.36
C THR A 115 -37.59 -13.70 -20.33
N GLN A 116 -37.05 -12.54 -20.74
CA GLN A 116 -37.65 -11.71 -21.81
C GLN A 116 -37.73 -12.46 -23.14
N THR A 117 -36.67 -13.21 -23.51
CA THR A 117 -36.67 -14.02 -24.73
C THR A 117 -37.71 -15.14 -24.65
N LYS A 118 -37.80 -15.82 -23.50
CA LYS A 118 -38.81 -16.85 -23.23
C LYS A 118 -40.23 -16.28 -23.32
N LEU A 119 -40.48 -15.11 -22.73
CA LEU A 119 -41.78 -14.44 -22.78
C LEU A 119 -42.17 -14.08 -24.23
N ALA A 120 -41.22 -13.59 -25.04
CA ALA A 120 -41.45 -13.32 -26.46
C ALA A 120 -41.81 -14.60 -27.25
N GLN A 121 -41.13 -15.72 -26.96
CA GLN A 121 -41.45 -17.02 -27.57
C GLN A 121 -42.83 -17.53 -27.12
N LEU A 122 -43.17 -17.41 -25.84
CA LEU A 122 -44.47 -17.80 -25.30
C LEU A 122 -45.61 -16.97 -25.91
N SER A 123 -45.41 -15.66 -26.04
CA SER A 123 -46.38 -14.76 -26.70
C SER A 123 -46.61 -15.17 -28.15
N LYS A 124 -45.54 -15.48 -28.91
CA LYS A 124 -45.69 -15.96 -30.28
C LYS A 124 -46.49 -17.27 -30.35
N LYS A 125 -46.21 -18.21 -29.44
CA LYS A 125 -46.94 -19.48 -29.34
C LYS A 125 -48.40 -19.27 -28.97
N HIS A 126 -48.71 -18.29 -28.11
CA HIS A 126 -50.08 -17.91 -27.77
C HIS A 126 -50.87 -17.52 -29.02
N ASP A 127 -50.30 -16.64 -29.85
CA ASP A 127 -50.92 -16.16 -31.08
C ASP A 127 -51.19 -17.31 -32.07
N GLU A 128 -50.21 -18.19 -32.28
CA GLU A 128 -50.32 -19.36 -33.16
C GLU A 128 -51.41 -20.34 -32.68
N LEU A 129 -51.47 -20.62 -31.37
CA LEU A 129 -52.50 -21.48 -30.77
C LEU A 129 -53.88 -20.83 -30.87
N SER A 130 -53.99 -19.53 -30.59
CA SER A 130 -55.24 -18.77 -30.69
C SER A 130 -55.80 -18.78 -32.12
N GLN A 131 -54.94 -18.60 -33.12
CA GLN A 131 -55.31 -18.74 -34.53
C GLN A 131 -55.77 -20.16 -34.88
N THR A 132 -55.07 -21.18 -34.35
CA THR A 132 -55.43 -22.59 -34.55
C THR A 132 -56.80 -22.91 -33.97
N VAL A 133 -57.07 -22.48 -32.73
CA VAL A 133 -58.37 -22.64 -32.08
C VAL A 133 -59.47 -21.96 -32.90
N LYS A 134 -59.24 -20.74 -33.37
CA LYS A 134 -60.20 -20.00 -34.21
C LYS A 134 -60.49 -20.72 -35.53
N ALA A 135 -59.48 -21.27 -36.18
CA ALA A 135 -59.63 -22.05 -37.41
C ALA A 135 -60.43 -23.34 -37.16
N GLN A 136 -60.09 -24.10 -36.11
CA GLN A 136 -60.80 -25.32 -35.71
C GLN A 136 -62.28 -25.03 -35.35
N GLN A 137 -62.56 -23.94 -34.64
CA GLN A 137 -63.92 -23.50 -34.34
C GLN A 137 -64.72 -23.16 -35.60
N THR A 138 -64.08 -22.49 -36.57
CA THR A 138 -64.73 -22.12 -37.84
C THR A 138 -65.05 -23.36 -38.69
N GLN A 139 -64.13 -24.32 -38.74
CA GLN A 139 -64.36 -25.61 -39.40
C GLN A 139 -65.51 -26.37 -38.75
N MET A 140 -65.52 -26.45 -37.41
CA MET A 140 -66.60 -27.13 -36.68
C MET A 140 -67.95 -26.45 -36.89
N ALA A 141 -68.00 -25.11 -36.82
CA ALA A 141 -69.22 -24.34 -37.07
C ALA A 141 -69.77 -24.59 -38.48
N THR A 142 -68.90 -24.75 -39.47
CA THR A 142 -69.27 -25.06 -40.86
C THR A 142 -69.86 -26.47 -40.97
N LEU A 143 -69.22 -27.47 -40.36
CA LEU A 143 -69.71 -28.87 -40.33
C LEU A 143 -71.07 -28.98 -39.63
N LEU A 144 -71.23 -28.35 -38.47
CA LEU A 144 -72.50 -28.34 -37.73
C LEU A 144 -73.61 -27.66 -38.52
N ARG A 145 -73.31 -26.54 -39.21
CA ARG A 145 -74.27 -25.87 -40.08
C ARG A 145 -74.69 -26.76 -41.25
N GLN A 146 -73.74 -27.42 -41.91
CA GLN A 146 -74.04 -28.33 -43.01
C GLN A 146 -74.92 -29.50 -42.55
N GLN A 147 -74.61 -30.09 -41.39
CA GLN A 147 -75.42 -31.14 -40.78
C GLN A 147 -76.85 -30.67 -40.44
N TYR A 148 -76.98 -29.46 -39.90
CA TYR A 148 -78.27 -28.85 -39.58
C TYR A 148 -79.10 -28.61 -40.85
N VAL A 149 -78.51 -28.01 -41.88
CA VAL A 149 -79.19 -27.70 -43.16
C VAL A 149 -79.57 -28.98 -43.92
N ALA A 150 -78.72 -30.00 -43.88
CA ALA A 150 -79.01 -31.31 -44.48
C ALA A 150 -80.11 -32.10 -43.74
N GLY A 151 -80.63 -31.57 -42.61
CA GLY A 151 -81.76 -32.15 -41.90
C GLY A 151 -81.44 -33.41 -41.09
N ASN A 152 -80.17 -33.61 -40.74
CA ASN A 152 -79.65 -34.73 -39.94
C ASN A 152 -80.28 -36.08 -40.36
N GLU A 153 -79.84 -36.64 -41.50
CA GLU A 153 -80.27 -37.98 -41.93
C GLU A 153 -79.90 -39.02 -40.86
N ASP A 154 -80.86 -39.31 -39.98
CA ASP A 154 -80.65 -40.25 -38.89
C ASP A 154 -80.37 -41.64 -39.46
N ARG A 155 -79.43 -42.35 -38.85
CA ARG A 155 -79.11 -43.75 -39.19
C ARG A 155 -80.37 -44.63 -39.20
N ILE A 156 -81.34 -44.29 -38.36
CA ILE A 156 -82.65 -44.93 -38.26
C ILE A 156 -83.49 -44.66 -39.52
N LYS A 157 -83.48 -43.44 -40.05
CA LYS A 157 -84.18 -43.08 -41.29
C LYS A 157 -83.63 -43.84 -42.49
N LEU A 158 -82.31 -44.07 -42.55
CA LEU A 158 -81.67 -44.88 -43.60
C LEU A 158 -82.03 -46.38 -43.48
N LEU A 159 -82.11 -46.91 -42.26
CA LEU A 159 -82.53 -48.29 -42.03
C LEU A 159 -84.00 -48.53 -42.38
N LEU A 160 -84.84 -47.49 -42.29
CA LEU A 160 -86.27 -47.53 -42.57
C LEU A 160 -86.62 -47.09 -44.02
N SER A 161 -85.64 -46.74 -44.86
CA SER A 161 -85.90 -46.21 -46.20
C SER A 161 -86.31 -47.26 -47.24
N GLY A 162 -86.11 -48.54 -46.95
CA GLY A 162 -86.39 -49.65 -47.87
C GLY A 162 -85.36 -49.82 -49.01
N ASP A 163 -84.20 -49.16 -48.91
CA ASP A 163 -83.12 -49.23 -49.90
C ASP A 163 -82.36 -50.58 -49.90
N ASN A 164 -81.47 -50.77 -50.88
CA ASN A 164 -80.62 -51.96 -51.01
C ASN A 164 -79.77 -52.20 -49.73
N PRO A 165 -79.83 -53.40 -49.09
CA PRO A 165 -79.12 -53.71 -47.86
C PRO A 165 -77.60 -53.50 -47.91
N ASN A 166 -76.96 -53.81 -49.05
CA ASN A 166 -75.52 -53.66 -49.21
C ASN A 166 -75.09 -52.19 -49.28
N ARG A 167 -75.93 -51.34 -49.90
CA ARG A 167 -75.72 -49.89 -49.94
C ARG A 167 -75.86 -49.30 -48.55
N ILE A 168 -76.92 -49.67 -47.83
CA ILE A 168 -77.18 -49.21 -46.45
C ILE A 168 -76.01 -49.58 -45.54
N ASN A 169 -75.51 -50.82 -45.60
CA ASN A 169 -74.36 -51.24 -44.78
C ASN A 169 -73.12 -50.37 -45.04
N ARG A 170 -72.78 -50.13 -46.31
CA ARG A 170 -71.63 -49.28 -46.67
C ARG A 170 -71.82 -47.84 -46.19
N GLU A 171 -73.01 -47.28 -46.34
CA GLU A 171 -73.32 -45.92 -45.88
C GLU A 171 -73.22 -45.80 -44.35
N LEU A 172 -73.70 -46.79 -43.61
CA LEU A 172 -73.57 -46.86 -42.15
C LEU A 172 -72.10 -46.92 -41.71
N GLN A 173 -71.25 -47.66 -42.44
CA GLN A 173 -69.81 -47.68 -42.19
C GLN A 173 -69.18 -46.30 -42.44
N TYR A 174 -69.54 -45.62 -43.54
CA TYR A 174 -69.06 -44.27 -43.82
C TYR A 174 -69.49 -43.26 -42.74
N MET A 175 -70.74 -43.31 -42.29
CA MET A 175 -71.20 -42.50 -41.16
C MET A 175 -70.43 -42.83 -39.86
N GLY A 176 -69.98 -44.07 -39.68
CA GLY A 176 -69.07 -44.48 -38.62
C GLY A 176 -67.73 -43.74 -38.69
N TYR A 177 -67.06 -43.78 -39.84
CA TYR A 177 -65.80 -43.06 -40.05
C TYR A 177 -65.94 -41.54 -39.86
N VAL A 178 -67.03 -40.94 -40.37
CA VAL A 178 -67.30 -39.50 -40.19
C VAL A 178 -67.48 -39.15 -38.71
N SER A 179 -68.27 -39.94 -37.97
CA SER A 179 -68.48 -39.71 -36.53
C SER A 179 -67.17 -39.83 -35.73
N GLN A 180 -66.32 -40.81 -36.04
CA GLN A 180 -65.00 -40.93 -35.43
C GLN A 180 -64.09 -39.74 -35.76
N ALA A 181 -64.11 -39.26 -37.00
CA ALA A 181 -63.35 -38.08 -37.40
C ALA A 181 -63.84 -36.81 -36.69
N GLN A 182 -65.16 -36.63 -36.54
CA GLN A 182 -65.75 -35.53 -35.78
C GLN A 182 -65.35 -35.58 -34.29
N ALA A 183 -65.39 -36.78 -33.68
CA ALA A 183 -64.95 -36.96 -32.29
C ALA A 183 -63.48 -36.57 -32.09
N LYS A 184 -62.59 -36.99 -33.00
CA LYS A 184 -61.17 -36.60 -32.99
C LYS A 184 -60.98 -35.08 -33.13
N LEU A 185 -61.81 -34.41 -33.94
CA LEU A 185 -61.74 -32.96 -34.11
C LEU A 185 -62.16 -32.22 -32.83
N ILE A 186 -63.19 -32.71 -32.11
CA ILE A 186 -63.59 -32.17 -30.81
C ILE A 186 -62.47 -32.33 -29.78
N GLU A 187 -61.87 -33.52 -29.73
CA GLU A 187 -60.77 -33.82 -28.81
C GLU A 187 -59.55 -32.93 -29.10
N ALA A 188 -59.18 -32.78 -30.38
CA ALA A 188 -58.11 -31.88 -30.80
C ALA A 188 -58.40 -30.41 -30.43
N LEU A 189 -59.63 -29.93 -30.61
CA LEU A 189 -60.02 -28.57 -30.23
C LEU A 189 -59.94 -28.37 -28.71
N ARG A 190 -60.41 -29.34 -27.91
CA ARG A 190 -60.28 -29.30 -26.44
C ARG A 190 -58.82 -29.24 -26.01
N ALA A 191 -57.96 -30.05 -26.63
CA ALA A 191 -56.52 -30.03 -26.37
C ALA A 191 -55.89 -28.69 -26.76
N SER A 192 -56.27 -28.09 -27.90
CA SER A 192 -55.79 -26.76 -28.31
C SER A 192 -56.20 -25.68 -27.30
N ILE A 193 -57.44 -25.70 -26.79
CA ILE A 193 -57.92 -24.74 -25.78
C ILE A 193 -57.13 -24.89 -24.49
N GLN A 194 -56.93 -26.12 -24.00
CA GLN A 194 -56.10 -26.38 -22.82
C GLN A 194 -54.65 -25.92 -23.01
N ALA A 195 -54.09 -26.08 -24.21
CA ALA A 195 -52.75 -25.60 -24.52
C ALA A 195 -52.66 -24.06 -24.48
N VAL A 196 -53.71 -23.34 -24.89
CA VAL A 196 -53.79 -21.87 -24.75
C VAL A 196 -53.80 -21.47 -23.28
N GLU A 197 -54.61 -22.11 -22.45
CA GLU A 197 -54.71 -21.82 -21.00
C GLU A 197 -53.38 -22.09 -20.27
N ALA A 198 -52.72 -23.21 -20.58
CA ALA A 198 -51.41 -23.55 -20.05
C ALA A 198 -50.35 -22.52 -20.47
N ASN A 199 -50.30 -22.15 -21.75
CA ASN A 199 -49.37 -21.15 -22.25
C ASN A 199 -49.62 -19.75 -21.66
N GLN A 200 -50.88 -19.38 -21.41
CA GLN A 200 -51.23 -18.14 -20.72
C GLN A 200 -50.73 -18.14 -19.26
N THR A 201 -50.77 -19.30 -18.60
CA THR A 201 -50.21 -19.47 -17.25
C THR A 201 -48.69 -19.35 -17.27
N ASP A 202 -48.01 -20.00 -18.22
CA ASP A 202 -46.56 -19.88 -18.39
C ASP A 202 -46.12 -18.42 -18.65
N MET A 203 -46.90 -17.67 -19.44
CA MET A 203 -46.66 -16.24 -19.68
C MET A 203 -46.79 -15.42 -18.40
N ARG A 204 -47.81 -15.69 -17.57
CA ARG A 204 -47.99 -15.00 -16.29
C ARG A 204 -46.83 -15.30 -15.34
N ASN A 205 -46.44 -16.57 -15.20
CA ASN A 205 -45.28 -16.94 -14.38
C ASN A 205 -44.00 -16.23 -14.86
N ALA A 206 -43.77 -16.18 -16.18
CA ALA A 206 -42.61 -15.46 -16.72
C ALA A 206 -42.68 -13.93 -16.51
N GLN A 207 -43.86 -13.34 -16.36
CA GLN A 207 -44.02 -11.94 -15.96
C GLN A 207 -43.71 -11.75 -14.48
N ASP A 208 -44.23 -12.62 -13.63
CA ASP A 208 -43.95 -12.61 -12.18
C ASP A 208 -42.43 -12.79 -11.92
N ASP A 209 -41.77 -13.69 -12.64
CA ASP A 209 -40.31 -13.89 -12.60
C ASP A 209 -39.56 -12.59 -12.94
N LEU A 210 -40.03 -11.80 -13.93
CA LEU A 210 -39.40 -10.53 -14.30
C LEU A 210 -39.55 -9.46 -13.21
N ASP A 211 -40.68 -9.44 -12.52
CA ASP A 211 -40.93 -8.52 -11.41
C ASP A 211 -40.06 -8.88 -10.19
N GLU A 212 -39.88 -10.17 -9.90
CA GLU A 212 -38.95 -10.67 -8.87
C GLU A 212 -37.50 -10.29 -9.20
N ILE A 213 -37.03 -10.58 -10.43
CA ILE A 213 -35.69 -10.19 -10.88
C ILE A 213 -35.48 -8.67 -10.77
N ALA A 214 -36.48 -7.86 -11.14
CA ALA A 214 -36.40 -6.41 -11.03
C ALA A 214 -36.29 -5.94 -9.57
N GLN A 215 -36.97 -6.60 -8.64
CA GLN A 215 -36.85 -6.32 -7.21
C GLN A 215 -35.46 -6.69 -6.69
N ASP A 216 -34.96 -7.88 -7.01
CA ASP A 216 -33.62 -8.32 -6.61
C ASP A 216 -32.53 -7.39 -7.15
N GLN A 217 -32.66 -6.92 -8.40
CA GLN A 217 -31.75 -5.93 -8.96
C GLN A 217 -31.76 -4.61 -8.18
N ARG A 218 -32.92 -4.14 -7.70
CA ARG A 218 -33.00 -2.93 -6.86
C ARG A 218 -32.29 -3.15 -5.52
N ASP A 219 -32.50 -4.30 -4.89
CA ASP A 219 -31.92 -4.62 -3.60
C ASP A 219 -30.40 -4.78 -3.68
N GLN A 220 -29.89 -5.47 -4.72
CA GLN A 220 -28.44 -5.56 -4.96
C GLN A 220 -27.80 -4.20 -5.27
N LYS A 221 -28.48 -3.32 -6.02
CA LYS A 221 -27.98 -1.95 -6.27
C LYS A 221 -27.90 -1.13 -4.98
N SER A 222 -28.93 -1.19 -4.13
CA SER A 222 -28.91 -0.48 -2.84
C SER A 222 -27.80 -0.99 -1.92
N LYS A 223 -27.58 -2.31 -1.88
CA LYS A 223 -26.45 -2.92 -1.16
C LYS A 223 -25.11 -2.45 -1.71
N LEU A 224 -24.94 -2.46 -3.04
CA LEU A 224 -23.73 -2.00 -3.70
C LEU A 224 -23.40 -0.54 -3.39
N GLU A 225 -24.38 0.36 -3.44
CA GLU A 225 -24.20 1.78 -3.09
C GLU A 225 -23.79 1.95 -1.63
N THR A 226 -24.41 1.19 -0.73
CA THR A 226 -24.08 1.20 0.69
C THR A 226 -22.64 0.75 0.92
N GLU A 227 -22.21 -0.34 0.29
CA GLU A 227 -20.83 -0.83 0.42
C GLU A 227 -19.81 0.10 -0.25
N LYS A 228 -20.11 0.68 -1.41
CA LYS A 228 -19.22 1.68 -2.05
C LYS A 228 -19.01 2.91 -1.17
N ASN A 229 -20.04 3.38 -0.48
CA ASN A 229 -19.92 4.51 0.45
C ASN A 229 -19.08 4.15 1.68
N LYS A 230 -19.26 2.95 2.25
CA LYS A 230 -18.40 2.44 3.33
C LYS A 230 -16.94 2.35 2.88
N HIS A 231 -16.69 1.76 1.72
CA HIS A 231 -15.35 1.63 1.12
C HIS A 231 -14.68 2.99 0.93
N ALA A 232 -15.37 3.97 0.33
CA ALA A 232 -14.84 5.31 0.11
C ALA A 232 -14.49 6.05 1.42
N THR A 233 -15.34 5.92 2.44
CA THR A 233 -15.07 6.53 3.75
C THR A 233 -13.87 5.89 4.45
N LEU A 234 -13.74 4.56 4.40
CA LEU A 234 -12.58 3.83 4.94
C LEU A 234 -11.27 4.22 4.25
N LEU A 235 -11.25 4.30 2.92
CA LEU A 235 -10.07 4.72 2.16
C LEU A 235 -9.63 6.16 2.49
N THR A 236 -10.59 7.07 2.65
CA THR A 236 -10.30 8.48 3.01
C THR A 236 -9.73 8.59 4.43
N GLN A 237 -10.28 7.83 5.38
CA GLN A 237 -9.78 7.78 6.76
C GLN A 237 -8.37 7.19 6.82
N LEU A 238 -8.12 6.08 6.10
CA LEU A 238 -6.81 5.42 6.10
C LEU A 238 -5.72 6.28 5.45
N SER A 239 -6.00 6.86 4.28
CA SER A 239 -5.04 7.70 3.56
C SER A 239 -4.69 8.98 4.33
N SER A 240 -5.67 9.67 4.91
CA SER A 240 -5.43 10.90 5.69
C SER A 240 -4.59 10.65 6.95
N LYS A 241 -4.85 9.54 7.67
CA LYS A 241 -4.07 9.15 8.86
C LYS A 241 -2.62 8.82 8.50
N LEU A 242 -2.39 8.05 7.44
CA LEU A 242 -1.04 7.67 6.99
C LEU A 242 -0.22 8.87 6.50
N VAL A 243 -0.83 9.78 5.72
CA VAL A 243 -0.13 10.97 5.23
C VAL A 243 0.26 11.90 6.38
N ALA A 244 -0.64 12.11 7.35
CA ALA A 244 -0.36 12.94 8.53
C ALA A 244 0.81 12.37 9.36
N GLN A 245 0.80 11.06 9.64
CA GLN A 245 1.87 10.40 10.40
C GLN A 245 3.22 10.45 9.68
N ARG A 246 3.26 10.17 8.37
CA ARG A 246 4.50 10.25 7.58
C ARG A 246 5.09 11.65 7.56
N LYS A 247 4.24 12.68 7.49
CA LYS A 247 4.67 14.09 7.52
C LYS A 247 5.32 14.46 8.86
N GLU A 248 4.75 14.03 9.98
CA GLU A 248 5.29 14.29 11.31
C GLU A 248 6.61 13.55 11.56
N VAL A 249 6.74 12.29 11.11
CA VAL A 249 8.01 11.56 11.17
C VAL A 249 9.09 12.29 10.37
N GLY A 250 8.81 12.64 9.11
CA GLY A 250 9.78 13.33 8.27
C GLY A 250 10.16 14.73 8.79
N LYS A 251 9.25 15.43 9.48
CA LYS A 251 9.58 16.69 10.18
C LYS A 251 10.51 16.44 11.36
N THR A 252 10.14 15.50 12.24
CA THR A 252 10.90 15.16 13.45
C THR A 252 12.30 14.64 13.12
N GLU A 253 12.43 13.80 12.09
CA GLU A 253 13.71 13.25 11.64
C GLU A 253 14.65 14.34 11.10
N ARG A 254 14.13 15.29 10.31
CA ARG A 254 14.92 16.44 9.85
C ARG A 254 15.35 17.35 11.00
N ASP A 255 14.49 17.53 11.99
CA ASP A 255 14.83 18.34 13.17
C ASP A 255 15.88 17.64 14.06
N ASP A 256 15.82 16.31 14.22
CA ASP A 256 16.86 15.53 14.91
C ASP A 256 18.22 15.63 14.17
N GLN A 257 18.23 15.49 12.84
CA GLN A 257 19.45 15.64 12.03
C GLN A 257 20.06 17.04 12.15
N ARG A 258 19.23 18.10 12.15
CA ARG A 258 19.70 19.48 12.33
C ARG A 258 20.33 19.70 13.71
N LEU A 259 19.69 19.18 14.77
CA LEU A 259 20.23 19.27 16.14
C LEU A 259 21.51 18.43 16.29
N ALA A 260 21.59 17.25 15.69
CA ALA A 260 22.80 16.45 15.65
C ALA A 260 23.98 17.25 15.06
N GLY A 261 23.77 17.86 13.88
CA GLY A 261 24.79 18.72 13.26
C GLY A 261 25.18 19.95 14.09
N LEU A 262 24.25 20.53 14.86
CA LEU A 262 24.54 21.65 15.77
C LEU A 262 25.34 21.20 17.00
N VAL A 263 24.99 20.05 17.60
CA VAL A 263 25.73 19.46 18.71
C VAL A 263 27.16 19.13 18.30
N ASP A 264 27.36 18.56 17.10
CA ASP A 264 28.68 18.25 16.56
C ASP A 264 29.52 19.51 16.36
N LYS A 265 28.96 20.56 15.76
CA LYS A 265 29.63 21.86 15.59
C LYS A 265 29.97 22.53 16.93
N LEU A 266 29.05 22.53 17.90
CA LEU A 266 29.33 23.07 19.24
C LEU A 266 30.38 22.23 19.97
N GLY A 267 30.39 20.91 19.77
CA GLY A 267 31.42 20.01 20.27
C GLY A 267 32.80 20.36 19.73
N GLN A 268 32.93 20.54 18.41
CA GLN A 268 34.16 20.97 17.76
C GLN A 268 34.64 22.33 18.30
N LEU A 269 33.75 23.33 18.36
CA LEU A 269 34.10 24.67 18.85
C LEU A 269 34.51 24.71 20.33
N ILE A 270 33.90 23.87 21.18
CA ILE A 270 34.30 23.75 22.59
C ILE A 270 35.67 23.10 22.69
N GLU A 271 35.95 22.08 21.88
CA GLU A 271 37.24 21.41 21.86
C GLU A 271 38.35 22.34 21.33
N ASP A 272 38.07 23.11 20.29
CA ASP A 272 38.97 24.13 19.76
C ASP A 272 39.24 25.23 20.80
N GLN A 273 38.20 25.70 21.50
CA GLN A 273 38.36 26.66 22.59
C GLN A 273 39.21 26.09 23.74
N LYS A 274 38.97 24.83 24.13
CA LYS A 274 39.79 24.15 25.15
C LYS A 274 41.25 24.04 24.72
N LYS A 275 41.52 23.70 23.46
CA LYS A 275 42.88 23.65 22.89
C LYS A 275 43.53 25.02 22.89
N ILE A 276 42.82 26.07 22.47
CA ILE A 276 43.30 27.46 22.50
C ILE A 276 43.59 27.89 23.94
N ASP A 277 42.70 27.62 24.89
CA ASP A 277 42.86 27.98 26.30
C ASP A 277 43.98 27.16 26.97
N ALA A 278 44.17 25.89 26.59
CA ALA A 278 45.30 25.07 27.02
C ALA A 278 46.63 25.60 26.46
N ALA A 279 46.68 25.93 25.17
CA ALA A 279 47.85 26.53 24.53
C ALA A 279 48.19 27.90 25.13
N ASN A 280 47.19 28.74 25.43
CA ASN A 280 47.38 30.02 26.11
C ASN A 280 47.88 29.84 27.55
N ARG A 281 47.36 28.86 28.29
CA ARG A 281 47.86 28.52 29.63
C ARG A 281 49.28 28.00 29.59
N GLU A 282 49.62 27.19 28.59
CA GLU A 282 50.99 26.69 28.39
C GLU A 282 51.94 27.83 28.01
N LYS A 283 51.54 28.72 27.10
CA LYS A 283 52.29 29.94 26.76
C LYS A 283 52.46 30.86 27.98
N GLN A 284 51.44 31.00 28.83
CA GLN A 284 51.54 31.74 30.10
C GLN A 284 52.50 31.07 31.09
N ARG A 285 52.47 29.73 31.21
CA ARG A 285 53.45 28.99 32.01
C ARG A 285 54.87 29.19 31.49
N GLN A 286 55.09 29.08 30.19
CA GLN A 286 56.38 29.32 29.57
C GLN A 286 56.86 30.76 29.78
N ALA A 287 55.97 31.75 29.65
CA ALA A 287 56.30 33.15 29.94
C ALA A 287 56.60 33.39 31.42
N GLN A 288 55.90 32.73 32.35
CA GLN A 288 56.18 32.80 33.79
C GLN A 288 57.54 32.16 34.13
N LEU A 289 57.84 30.99 33.55
CA LEU A 289 59.14 30.33 33.69
C LEU A 289 60.25 31.20 33.11
N ALA A 290 60.08 31.77 31.91
CA ALA A 290 61.05 32.68 31.29
C ALA A 290 61.24 33.97 32.13
N LYS A 291 60.17 34.54 32.68
CA LYS A 291 60.25 35.70 33.58
C LYS A 291 60.95 35.36 34.90
N ALA A 292 60.71 34.17 35.46
CA ALA A 292 61.41 33.69 36.65
C ALA A 292 62.91 33.47 36.37
N GLN A 293 63.25 32.86 35.24
CA GLN A 293 64.64 32.69 34.78
C GLN A 293 65.32 34.04 34.52
N ALA A 294 64.65 34.98 33.86
CA ALA A 294 65.17 36.33 33.64
C ALA A 294 65.38 37.11 34.95
N ALA A 295 64.46 36.98 35.92
CA ALA A 295 64.63 37.56 37.25
C ALA A 295 65.79 36.92 38.01
N GLN A 296 66.00 35.61 37.87
CA GLN A 296 67.14 34.91 38.45
C GLN A 296 68.46 35.32 37.79
N ALA A 297 68.51 35.45 36.46
CA ALA A 297 69.67 35.95 35.72
C ALA A 297 70.00 37.42 36.06
N ALA A 298 68.99 38.28 36.20
CA ALA A 298 69.18 39.66 36.63
C ALA A 298 69.74 39.76 38.07
N ARG A 299 69.27 38.89 38.99
CA ARG A 299 69.85 38.77 40.34
C ARG A 299 71.31 38.30 40.29
N ALA A 300 71.63 37.33 39.43
CA ALA A 300 73.00 36.86 39.23
C ALA A 300 73.90 37.95 38.63
N ALA A 301 73.41 38.71 37.64
CA ALA A 301 74.15 39.82 37.04
C ALA A 301 74.36 40.99 38.03
N GLN A 302 73.37 41.31 38.87
CA GLN A 302 73.53 42.28 39.95
C GLN A 302 74.54 41.81 41.00
N ALA A 303 74.57 40.51 41.33
CA ALA A 303 75.58 39.93 42.21
C ALA A 303 76.99 39.99 41.58
N ALA A 304 77.11 39.68 40.28
CA ALA A 304 78.36 39.80 39.54
C ALA A 304 78.85 41.25 39.44
N ALA A 305 77.97 42.22 39.17
CA ALA A 305 78.31 43.64 39.13
C ALA A 305 78.75 44.17 40.51
N ARG A 306 78.11 43.72 41.60
CA ARG A 306 78.58 44.02 42.98
C ARG A 306 79.95 43.39 43.26
N ALA A 307 80.19 42.16 42.79
CA ALA A 307 81.49 41.50 42.90
C ALA A 307 82.58 42.24 42.09
N GLU A 308 82.24 42.75 40.90
CA GLU A 308 83.15 43.52 40.06
C GLU A 308 83.42 44.92 40.64
N GLN A 309 82.42 45.58 41.23
CA GLN A 309 82.61 46.83 41.97
C GLN A 309 83.45 46.63 43.23
N ALA A 310 83.28 45.51 43.94
CA ALA A 310 84.13 45.13 45.06
C ALA A 310 85.57 44.83 44.61
N ALA A 311 85.75 44.15 43.46
CA ALA A 311 87.05 43.90 42.87
C ALA A 311 87.76 45.21 42.46
N ARG A 312 87.06 46.14 41.81
CA ARG A 312 87.59 47.47 41.46
C ARG A 312 87.90 48.34 42.69
N ALA A 313 87.18 48.18 43.80
CA ALA A 313 87.49 48.83 45.07
C ALA A 313 88.77 48.25 45.71
N LEU A 314 88.96 46.93 45.62
CA LEU A 314 90.19 46.25 46.03
C LEU A 314 91.38 46.63 45.14
N GLU A 315 91.17 46.77 43.83
CA GLU A 315 92.17 47.25 42.86
C GLU A 315 92.63 48.68 43.20
N LYS A 316 91.69 49.59 43.51
CA LYS A 316 91.99 50.97 43.97
C LYS A 316 92.71 51.01 45.33
N GLN A 317 92.49 50.02 46.20
CA GLN A 317 93.26 49.86 47.44
C GLN A 317 94.67 49.31 47.19
N ARG A 318 94.84 48.36 46.26
CA ARG A 318 96.17 47.86 45.83
C ARG A 318 96.99 48.94 45.13
N GLN A 319 96.35 49.82 44.35
CA GLN A 319 97.02 50.90 43.61
C GLN A 319 97.52 52.07 44.48
N ARG A 320 97.13 52.17 45.76
CA ARG A 320 97.69 53.16 46.70
C ARG A 320 98.91 52.65 47.51
N ALA A 321 99.24 51.36 47.42
CA ALA A 321 100.26 50.71 48.25
C ALA A 321 101.58 50.38 47.53
N THR A 322 101.76 50.76 46.26
CA THR A 322 102.98 50.47 45.50
C THR A 322 103.49 51.73 44.79
N ASN A 323 104.09 52.65 45.56
CA ASN A 323 104.91 53.75 45.05
C ASN A 323 106.17 53.20 44.35
N ALA A 324 106.60 53.89 43.29
CA ALA A 324 107.98 53.94 42.81
C ALA A 324 108.64 52.65 42.26
N ALA A 325 109.52 52.84 41.26
CA ALA A 325 110.42 51.88 40.59
C ALA A 325 109.74 50.92 39.57
N LYS A 326 109.81 51.24 38.27
CA LYS A 326 110.88 50.89 37.28
C LYS A 326 110.87 49.42 36.84
N SER A 327 110.62 49.20 35.54
CA SER A 327 111.47 48.48 34.55
C SER A 327 110.64 47.67 33.53
N THR A 328 110.90 47.91 32.25
CA THR A 328 110.60 47.11 31.02
C THR A 328 111.39 45.78 31.00
N PRO A 329 111.42 44.87 29.97
CA PRO A 329 110.85 44.84 28.60
C PRO A 329 110.34 43.44 28.06
N THR A 330 110.00 43.37 26.76
CA THR A 330 110.25 42.24 25.78
C THR A 330 109.20 41.12 25.50
N VAL A 331 108.63 41.17 24.27
CA VAL A 331 108.51 40.16 23.17
C VAL A 331 108.35 38.65 23.48
N ASN A 332 107.29 37.98 22.97
CA ASN A 332 107.36 36.88 21.97
C ASN A 332 105.99 36.31 21.48
N ASN A 333 106.00 35.81 20.24
CA ASN A 333 105.02 34.98 19.48
C ASN A 333 104.82 33.57 20.13
N PRO A 334 104.02 32.55 19.67
CA PRO A 334 103.30 32.35 18.38
C PRO A 334 101.91 31.62 18.37
N GLN A 335 101.16 31.82 17.27
CA GLN A 335 100.42 30.91 16.32
C GLN A 335 100.42 29.36 16.55
N PRO A 336 99.64 28.45 15.84
CA PRO A 336 98.27 28.32 15.23
C PRO A 336 97.56 26.98 15.68
N PRO A 337 96.80 26.15 14.88
CA PRO A 337 95.74 26.31 13.83
C PRO A 337 94.42 25.50 14.06
N SER A 338 93.38 25.87 13.28
CA SER A 338 92.39 25.10 12.47
C SER A 338 91.71 23.76 12.88
N THR A 339 90.52 23.59 12.25
CA THR A 339 89.80 22.36 11.75
C THR A 339 88.55 21.91 12.55
N PHE A 340 87.40 21.45 12.02
CA PHE A 340 86.79 21.08 10.70
C PHE A 340 85.25 20.88 10.96
N HIS A 341 84.29 21.43 10.18
CA HIS A 341 83.26 20.79 9.29
C HIS A 341 82.87 19.30 9.54
N PRO A 342 81.65 18.78 9.17
CA PRO A 342 80.68 19.25 8.14
C PRO A 342 79.15 19.13 8.46
N ASP A 343 78.32 19.51 7.46
CA ASP A 343 76.84 19.61 7.27
C ASP A 343 76.03 18.26 7.35
N PRO A 344 74.73 18.07 6.89
CA PRO A 344 73.75 18.96 6.16
C PRO A 344 72.21 18.72 6.38
N ILE A 345 71.37 19.39 5.55
CA ILE A 345 69.98 19.05 5.04
C ILE A 345 68.77 19.35 5.97
N ASP A 346 67.58 19.86 5.58
CA ASP A 346 66.96 20.60 4.45
C ASP A 346 65.48 20.88 4.85
N ASP A 347 64.78 21.67 4.03
CA ASP A 347 63.32 21.80 3.80
C ASP A 347 62.46 22.84 4.54
N ASP A 348 62.19 23.89 3.74
CA ASP A 348 60.88 24.39 3.29
C ASP A 348 59.95 25.23 4.18
N GLN A 349 59.79 26.47 3.73
CA GLN A 349 58.72 27.44 3.99
C GLN A 349 58.77 28.43 2.80
N PRO A 350 57.68 29.02 2.22
CA PRO A 350 56.89 30.12 2.86
C PRO A 350 55.44 30.33 2.26
N PRO A 351 54.81 31.54 2.23
CA PRO A 351 53.95 32.11 3.27
C PRO A 351 52.58 32.66 2.71
N PRO A 352 51.97 33.84 3.05
CA PRO A 352 50.54 33.93 3.38
C PRO A 352 49.67 34.94 2.58
N ALA A 353 48.37 34.99 2.93
CA ALA A 353 47.44 36.14 3.03
C ALA A 353 46.80 36.86 1.79
N LEU A 354 45.45 36.82 1.81
CA LEU A 354 44.43 37.91 1.66
C LEU A 354 44.18 38.66 0.31
N ALA A 355 42.95 38.52 -0.22
CA ALA A 355 41.89 39.57 -0.34
C ALA A 355 41.18 39.79 -1.72
N GLN A 356 39.84 40.00 -1.62
CA GLN A 356 38.89 40.82 -2.44
C GLN A 356 38.31 40.35 -3.79
N THR A 357 36.96 40.28 -3.90
CA THR A 357 36.06 41.25 -4.60
C THR A 357 34.57 40.79 -4.64
N PRO A 358 33.58 41.67 -5.00
CA PRO A 358 32.14 41.51 -4.68
C PRO A 358 31.14 41.49 -5.89
N ALA A 359 29.85 41.25 -5.55
CA ALA A 359 28.58 41.72 -6.17
C ALA A 359 27.95 40.90 -7.35
N PRO A 360 26.67 41.14 -7.77
CA PRO A 360 25.49 40.32 -7.44
C PRO A 360 24.63 39.89 -8.66
N ALA A 361 23.46 39.26 -8.39
CA ALA A 361 22.20 39.24 -9.18
C ALA A 361 21.66 37.86 -9.64
N ALA A 362 20.53 37.50 -9.02
CA ALA A 362 19.32 36.87 -9.55
C ALA A 362 19.36 35.97 -10.79
N SER A 363 18.96 34.71 -10.58
CA SER A 363 18.04 34.00 -11.48
C SER A 363 17.11 33.13 -10.65
N THR A 364 15.94 33.70 -10.37
CA THR A 364 14.72 32.98 -10.01
C THR A 364 14.19 32.28 -11.26
N VAL A 365 14.23 30.95 -11.27
CA VAL A 365 13.31 30.12 -12.04
C VAL A 365 12.55 29.27 -11.03
N ALA A 366 11.22 29.34 -11.13
CA ALA A 366 10.27 28.66 -10.27
C ALA A 366 10.47 27.14 -10.22
N PRO A 367 9.86 26.48 -9.23
CA PRO A 367 8.82 25.55 -9.65
C PRO A 367 7.48 25.92 -9.00
N GLU A 368 6.57 26.30 -9.87
CA GLU A 368 5.14 26.04 -9.73
C GLU A 368 4.93 24.58 -9.29
N PRO A 369 3.95 24.28 -8.42
CA PRO A 369 3.71 22.91 -7.97
C PRO A 369 3.34 22.04 -9.17
N ALA A 370 4.32 21.27 -9.64
CA ALA A 370 4.10 20.24 -10.63
C ALA A 370 3.01 19.32 -10.10
N SER A 371 1.88 19.37 -10.78
CA SER A 371 0.87 18.32 -10.74
C SER A 371 1.58 16.99 -10.91
N VAL A 372 1.22 16.04 -10.05
CA VAL A 372 1.67 14.66 -10.02
C VAL A 372 1.86 14.14 -11.44
N THR A 373 3.13 13.98 -11.87
CA THR A 373 3.45 13.49 -13.20
C THR A 373 3.07 12.02 -13.24
N ALA A 374 1.90 11.72 -13.80
CA ALA A 374 1.56 10.37 -14.22
C ALA A 374 2.65 9.91 -15.19
N ALA A 375 3.34 8.82 -14.86
CA ALA A 375 4.34 8.20 -15.73
C ALA A 375 3.73 8.00 -17.13
N ALA A 376 4.47 8.36 -18.18
CA ALA A 376 4.02 8.13 -19.55
C ALA A 376 3.78 6.62 -19.79
N PRO A 377 2.65 6.22 -20.41
CA PRO A 377 2.32 4.82 -20.63
C PRO A 377 3.35 4.16 -21.55
N LEU A 378 3.78 2.94 -21.20
CA LEU A 378 4.86 2.25 -21.91
C LEU A 378 4.38 1.74 -23.27
N GLU A 379 3.18 1.14 -23.34
CA GLU A 379 2.50 0.62 -24.54
C GLU A 379 0.97 0.56 -24.29
N ARG A 380 0.14 0.65 -25.33
CA ARG A 380 -1.33 0.57 -25.25
C ARG A 380 -1.84 -0.74 -25.86
N ASN A 381 -2.60 -1.52 -25.11
CA ASN A 381 -3.23 -2.77 -25.54
C ASN A 381 -4.68 -2.54 -25.98
N GLU A 382 -4.97 -2.77 -27.25
CA GLU A 382 -6.31 -2.59 -27.83
C GLU A 382 -7.05 -3.90 -28.13
N ILE A 383 -6.33 -5.03 -28.07
CA ILE A 383 -6.84 -6.35 -28.46
C ILE A 383 -6.85 -7.27 -27.23
N THR A 384 -7.96 -7.97 -27.02
CA THR A 384 -8.10 -8.97 -25.95
C THR A 384 -8.39 -10.36 -26.54
N PRO A 385 -8.23 -11.43 -25.74
CA PRO A 385 -8.69 -12.76 -26.13
C PRO A 385 -10.16 -12.74 -26.56
N GLU A 386 -10.47 -13.41 -27.67
CA GLU A 386 -11.84 -13.57 -28.16
C GLU A 386 -12.32 -14.99 -27.84
N ALA A 387 -13.59 -15.10 -27.44
CA ALA A 387 -14.24 -16.39 -27.25
C ALA A 387 -14.49 -17.02 -28.63
N SER A 388 -13.54 -17.81 -29.11
CA SER A 388 -13.70 -18.57 -30.35
C SER A 388 -13.97 -20.05 -30.04
N PRO A 389 -15.00 -20.67 -30.64
CA PRO A 389 -15.29 -22.08 -30.44
C PRO A 389 -14.15 -23.01 -30.89
N ASP A 390 -13.32 -22.56 -31.84
CA ASP A 390 -12.23 -23.34 -32.46
C ASP A 390 -10.86 -23.20 -31.77
N VAL A 391 -10.67 -22.23 -30.87
CA VAL A 391 -9.32 -21.86 -30.42
C VAL A 391 -9.05 -22.41 -29.01
N ALA A 392 -8.22 -23.46 -28.98
CA ALA A 392 -7.45 -23.93 -27.82
C ALA A 392 -8.12 -24.86 -26.78
N TYR A 393 -9.10 -25.67 -27.17
CA TYR A 393 -9.33 -26.90 -26.41
C TYR A 393 -8.21 -27.91 -26.72
N GLY A 394 -7.32 -28.15 -25.74
CA GLY A 394 -6.31 -29.22 -25.79
C GLY A 394 -4.89 -28.82 -26.21
N ARG A 395 -4.62 -27.54 -26.55
CA ARG A 395 -3.23 -27.08 -26.73
C ARG A 395 -2.58 -26.90 -25.36
N SER A 396 -1.34 -27.39 -25.21
CA SER A 396 -0.58 -27.14 -23.99
C SER A 396 -0.30 -25.64 -23.85
N PHE A 397 -0.41 -25.09 -22.63
CA PHE A 397 -0.16 -23.67 -22.38
C PHE A 397 1.21 -23.22 -22.91
N ALA A 398 2.24 -24.07 -22.75
CA ALA A 398 3.59 -23.82 -23.26
C ALA A 398 3.65 -23.56 -24.78
N SER A 399 2.77 -24.18 -25.57
CA SER A 399 2.73 -23.97 -27.03
C SER A 399 2.18 -22.60 -27.45
N LEU A 400 1.56 -21.86 -26.52
CA LEU A 400 0.97 -20.54 -26.76
C LEU A 400 1.97 -19.39 -26.54
N LYS A 401 3.24 -19.70 -26.23
CA LYS A 401 4.28 -18.69 -26.02
C LYS A 401 4.41 -17.78 -27.25
N GLY A 402 4.27 -16.48 -27.05
CA GLY A 402 4.33 -15.45 -28.09
C GLY A 402 3.02 -15.28 -28.87
N GLN A 403 1.97 -16.02 -28.53
CA GLN A 403 0.66 -16.00 -29.22
C GLN A 403 -0.48 -15.52 -28.30
N LEU A 404 -0.24 -15.36 -26.99
CA LEU A 404 -1.27 -14.95 -26.05
C LEU A 404 -1.65 -13.47 -26.28
N ARG A 405 -2.88 -13.10 -25.95
CA ARG A 405 -3.30 -11.70 -25.92
C ARG A 405 -3.39 -11.23 -24.48
N LEU A 406 -3.13 -9.95 -24.24
CA LEU A 406 -3.29 -9.37 -22.91
C LEU A 406 -4.78 -9.42 -22.49
N PRO A 407 -5.05 -9.68 -21.20
CA PRO A 407 -6.40 -10.02 -20.72
C PRO A 407 -7.40 -8.86 -20.69
N VAL A 408 -6.93 -7.60 -20.73
CA VAL A 408 -7.77 -6.39 -20.67
C VAL A 408 -7.24 -5.33 -21.62
N LYS A 409 -8.14 -4.53 -22.19
CA LYS A 409 -7.76 -3.34 -22.98
C LYS A 409 -7.31 -2.23 -22.04
N GLY A 410 -6.20 -1.57 -22.36
CA GLY A 410 -5.65 -0.56 -21.46
C GLY A 410 -4.19 -0.22 -21.72
N GLU A 411 -3.62 0.58 -20.83
CA GLU A 411 -2.25 1.07 -20.94
C GLU A 411 -1.33 0.32 -19.99
N LEU A 412 -0.21 -0.21 -20.50
CA LEU A 412 0.80 -0.87 -19.70
C LEU A 412 1.60 0.19 -18.93
N MET A 413 1.38 0.24 -17.62
CA MET A 413 2.02 1.22 -16.73
C MET A 413 3.25 0.65 -16.03
N ASN A 414 3.25 -0.66 -15.75
CA ASN A 414 4.34 -1.32 -15.05
C ASN A 414 4.69 -2.66 -15.70
N ARG A 415 5.99 -2.95 -15.82
CA ARG A 415 6.52 -4.21 -16.38
C ARG A 415 7.10 -5.13 -15.30
N PHE A 416 7.27 -6.40 -15.65
CA PHE A 416 8.01 -7.35 -14.84
C PHE A 416 9.44 -6.83 -14.60
N GLY A 417 9.97 -7.00 -13.38
CA GLY A 417 11.32 -6.57 -13.02
C GLY A 417 11.48 -5.09 -12.69
N SER A 418 10.46 -4.25 -12.92
CA SER A 418 10.52 -2.81 -12.61
C SER A 418 10.75 -2.57 -11.12
N SER A 419 11.67 -1.65 -10.78
CA SER A 419 11.95 -1.30 -9.39
C SER A 419 10.77 -0.56 -8.75
N ARG A 420 10.43 -0.94 -7.52
CA ARG A 420 9.37 -0.33 -6.72
C ARG A 420 9.98 0.30 -5.47
N GLY A 421 10.71 1.40 -5.64
CA GLY A 421 11.43 2.06 -4.54
C GLY A 421 12.42 1.13 -3.85
N ASP A 422 12.34 1.02 -2.52
CA ASP A 422 13.16 0.11 -1.70
C ASP A 422 12.62 -1.34 -1.63
N GLY A 423 11.54 -1.64 -2.36
CA GLY A 423 10.90 -2.96 -2.38
C GLY A 423 11.48 -3.92 -3.43
N PRO A 424 11.14 -5.22 -3.35
CA PRO A 424 11.49 -6.19 -4.39
C PRO A 424 10.90 -5.80 -5.74
N PRO A 425 11.56 -6.14 -6.87
CA PRO A 425 11.09 -5.80 -8.19
C PRO A 425 9.72 -6.42 -8.49
N SER A 426 8.94 -5.75 -9.34
CA SER A 426 7.59 -6.19 -9.72
C SER A 426 7.62 -7.61 -10.32
N LYS A 427 6.74 -8.49 -9.84
CA LYS A 427 6.60 -9.87 -10.33
C LYS A 427 5.57 -10.02 -11.46
N GLY A 428 4.94 -8.93 -11.88
CA GLY A 428 3.90 -8.93 -12.90
C GLY A 428 3.78 -7.60 -13.61
N LEU A 429 2.76 -7.53 -14.47
CA LEU A 429 2.35 -6.36 -15.23
C LEU A 429 1.24 -5.61 -14.50
N PHE A 430 1.21 -4.28 -14.65
CA PHE A 430 0.04 -3.49 -14.29
C PHE A 430 -0.51 -2.81 -15.55
N ILE A 431 -1.75 -3.15 -15.90
CA ILE A 431 -2.44 -2.64 -17.08
C ILE A 431 -3.56 -1.72 -16.61
N ARG A 432 -3.39 -0.42 -16.79
CA ARG A 432 -4.38 0.59 -16.44
C ARG A 432 -5.58 0.47 -17.35
N ALA A 433 -6.76 0.26 -16.76
CA ALA A 433 -8.01 0.08 -17.46
C ALA A 433 -9.16 0.76 -16.69
N PRO A 434 -10.21 1.23 -17.37
CA PRO A 434 -11.39 1.76 -16.70
C PRO A 434 -11.97 0.77 -15.68
N GLU A 435 -12.50 1.28 -14.58
CA GLU A 435 -13.22 0.46 -13.60
C GLU A 435 -14.39 -0.25 -14.29
N GLY A 436 -14.57 -1.54 -14.01
CA GLY A 436 -15.59 -2.37 -14.64
C GLY A 436 -15.19 -2.97 -15.99
N ALA A 437 -14.03 -2.62 -16.56
CA ALA A 437 -13.58 -3.19 -17.83
C ALA A 437 -13.45 -4.72 -17.75
N GLU A 438 -13.92 -5.43 -18.78
CA GLU A 438 -13.91 -6.89 -18.79
C GLU A 438 -12.49 -7.47 -18.83
N VAL A 439 -12.17 -8.29 -17.83
CA VAL A 439 -10.94 -9.06 -17.75
C VAL A 439 -11.23 -10.45 -18.27
N LYS A 440 -10.46 -10.87 -19.28
CA LYS A 440 -10.67 -12.15 -19.98
C LYS A 440 -9.58 -13.16 -19.66
N SER A 441 -9.94 -14.43 -19.63
CA SER A 441 -8.95 -15.50 -19.55
C SER A 441 -8.10 -15.52 -20.82
N ILE A 442 -6.78 -15.62 -20.67
CA ILE A 442 -5.85 -15.64 -21.81
C ILE A 442 -5.76 -17.02 -22.47
N ALA A 443 -6.15 -18.07 -21.75
CA ALA A 443 -6.07 -19.46 -22.20
C ALA A 443 -7.13 -20.33 -21.51
N ALA A 444 -7.34 -21.55 -22.02
CA ALA A 444 -8.22 -22.52 -21.36
C ALA A 444 -7.60 -22.99 -20.03
N GLY A 445 -8.42 -23.19 -19.01
CA GLY A 445 -7.92 -23.65 -17.70
C GLY A 445 -9.04 -23.90 -16.70
N ARG A 446 -8.65 -24.11 -15.44
CA ARG A 446 -9.55 -24.23 -14.30
C ARG A 446 -9.23 -23.16 -13.27
N VAL A 447 -10.25 -22.49 -12.76
CA VAL A 447 -10.08 -21.54 -11.64
C VAL A 447 -9.73 -22.34 -10.38
N VAL A 448 -8.58 -22.04 -9.79
CA VAL A 448 -8.11 -22.69 -8.55
C VAL A 448 -8.23 -21.78 -7.32
N PHE A 449 -8.36 -20.48 -7.54
CA PHE A 449 -8.58 -19.49 -6.48
C PHE A 449 -9.41 -18.33 -7.03
N ALA A 450 -10.36 -17.83 -6.25
CA ALA A 450 -11.19 -16.67 -6.58
C ALA A 450 -11.70 -16.04 -5.29
N ASP A 451 -10.87 -15.23 -4.66
CA ASP A 451 -11.17 -14.59 -3.38
C ASP A 451 -10.34 -13.31 -3.20
N TRP A 452 -10.60 -12.55 -2.14
CA TRP A 452 -9.78 -11.43 -1.75
C TRP A 452 -8.45 -11.89 -1.15
N LEU A 453 -7.35 -11.27 -1.58
CA LEU A 453 -6.02 -11.52 -1.02
C LEU A 453 -5.31 -10.20 -0.71
N ARG A 454 -4.76 -10.13 0.50
CA ARG A 454 -4.02 -8.96 0.98
C ARG A 454 -2.92 -8.54 0.01
N GLY A 455 -2.93 -7.27 -0.39
CA GLY A 455 -1.99 -6.67 -1.35
C GLY A 455 -2.29 -6.95 -2.82
N PHE A 456 -3.23 -7.85 -3.14
CA PHE A 456 -3.69 -8.13 -4.50
C PHE A 456 -5.17 -7.82 -4.71
N GLY A 457 -5.91 -7.48 -3.64
CA GLY A 457 -7.35 -7.25 -3.70
C GLY A 457 -8.11 -8.51 -4.13
N ASN A 458 -9.20 -8.33 -4.85
CA ASN A 458 -9.94 -9.45 -5.44
C ASN A 458 -9.06 -10.13 -6.50
N LEU A 459 -8.76 -11.41 -6.28
CA LEU A 459 -7.77 -12.18 -7.03
C LEU A 459 -8.40 -13.45 -7.63
N ILE A 460 -8.17 -13.68 -8.91
CA ILE A 460 -8.42 -14.96 -9.57
C ILE A 460 -7.11 -15.60 -10.00
N ILE A 461 -6.98 -16.91 -9.75
CA ILE A 461 -5.88 -17.73 -10.23
C ILE A 461 -6.45 -18.86 -11.10
N ILE A 462 -5.93 -19.00 -12.31
CA ILE A 462 -6.32 -20.04 -13.27
C ILE A 462 -5.14 -20.99 -13.47
N ASP A 463 -5.39 -22.28 -13.29
CA ASP A 463 -4.47 -23.36 -13.64
C ASP A 463 -4.70 -23.82 -15.08
N HIS A 464 -3.64 -23.76 -15.88
CA HIS A 464 -3.63 -24.16 -17.28
C HIS A 464 -2.99 -25.54 -17.50
N GLY A 465 -2.65 -26.25 -16.42
CA GLY A 465 -1.95 -27.53 -16.44
C GLY A 465 -0.44 -27.36 -16.58
N ASN A 466 0.30 -28.46 -16.40
CA ASN A 466 1.77 -28.48 -16.44
C ASN A 466 2.43 -27.42 -15.55
N GLN A 467 1.82 -27.13 -14.40
CA GLN A 467 2.29 -26.13 -13.42
C GLN A 467 2.33 -24.68 -13.93
N TYR A 468 1.57 -24.37 -14.99
CA TYR A 468 1.35 -23.01 -15.45
C TYR A 468 0.14 -22.40 -14.75
N LEU A 469 0.35 -21.26 -14.08
CA LEU A 469 -0.71 -20.49 -13.45
C LEU A 469 -0.73 -19.08 -14.03
N THR A 470 -1.92 -18.52 -14.19
CA THR A 470 -2.10 -17.10 -14.44
C THR A 470 -2.84 -16.48 -13.27
N ILE A 471 -2.46 -15.26 -12.93
CA ILE A 471 -2.95 -14.52 -11.77
C ILE A 471 -3.50 -13.19 -12.25
N TYR A 472 -4.72 -12.87 -11.81
CA TYR A 472 -5.48 -11.69 -12.16
C TYR A 472 -5.89 -11.01 -10.86
N GLY A 473 -5.28 -9.88 -10.50
CA GLY A 473 -5.52 -9.16 -9.25
C GLY A 473 -6.01 -7.73 -9.47
N ASN A 474 -6.33 -7.07 -8.37
CA ASN A 474 -6.91 -5.72 -8.29
C ASN A 474 -8.31 -5.61 -8.93
N ASN A 475 -9.00 -6.73 -9.10
CA ASN A 475 -10.30 -6.75 -9.78
C ASN A 475 -11.37 -6.03 -8.95
N GLN A 476 -12.32 -5.35 -9.59
CA GLN A 476 -13.50 -4.82 -8.90
C GLN A 476 -14.47 -5.95 -8.53
N SER A 477 -14.70 -6.90 -9.46
CA SER A 477 -15.55 -8.06 -9.22
C SER A 477 -14.95 -9.33 -9.81
N LEU A 478 -15.15 -10.44 -9.11
CA LEU A 478 -14.83 -11.78 -9.60
C LEU A 478 -16.10 -12.37 -10.22
N LEU A 479 -16.02 -12.92 -11.43
CA LEU A 479 -17.19 -13.47 -12.12
C LEU A 479 -17.19 -15.00 -12.20
N LYS A 480 -16.04 -15.63 -11.90
CA LYS A 480 -15.89 -17.09 -11.80
C LYS A 480 -15.62 -17.53 -10.36
N ARG A 481 -15.86 -18.80 -10.08
CA ARG A 481 -15.69 -19.44 -8.77
C ARG A 481 -14.61 -20.52 -8.83
N PRO A 482 -13.99 -20.89 -7.70
CA PRO A 482 -13.06 -22.01 -7.67
C PRO A 482 -13.73 -23.28 -8.20
N GLY A 483 -13.04 -23.99 -9.09
CA GLY A 483 -13.54 -25.18 -9.78
C GLY A 483 -14.08 -24.91 -11.19
N ASP A 484 -14.47 -23.68 -11.52
CA ASP A 484 -14.99 -23.34 -12.85
C ASP A 484 -13.96 -23.61 -13.95
N VAL A 485 -14.43 -24.18 -15.05
CA VAL A 485 -13.63 -24.33 -16.28
C VAL A 485 -13.83 -23.07 -17.13
N VAL A 486 -12.73 -22.51 -17.61
CA VAL A 486 -12.73 -21.28 -18.42
C VAL A 486 -12.04 -21.53 -19.75
N LYS A 487 -12.54 -20.87 -20.78
CA LYS A 487 -11.99 -20.86 -22.15
C LYS A 487 -11.19 -19.58 -22.38
N PRO A 488 -10.29 -19.54 -23.37
CA PRO A 488 -9.70 -18.27 -23.81
C PRO A 488 -10.83 -17.32 -24.23
N GLY A 489 -10.76 -16.07 -23.78
CA GLY A 489 -11.77 -15.06 -24.09
C GLY A 489 -12.97 -15.02 -23.16
N ASP A 490 -13.17 -16.02 -22.30
CA ASP A 490 -14.21 -15.96 -21.27
C ASP A 490 -13.94 -14.80 -20.32
N VAL A 491 -14.99 -14.04 -20.00
CA VAL A 491 -14.90 -12.98 -18.99
C VAL A 491 -14.82 -13.62 -17.61
N ILE A 492 -13.75 -13.33 -16.88
CA ILE A 492 -13.45 -13.94 -15.59
C ILE A 492 -13.62 -12.97 -14.42
N ALA A 493 -13.44 -11.68 -14.67
CA ALA A 493 -13.50 -10.62 -13.69
C ALA A 493 -13.78 -9.26 -14.36
N SER A 494 -14.00 -8.22 -13.56
CA SER A 494 -13.93 -6.82 -13.99
C SER A 494 -12.73 -6.11 -13.36
N ALA A 495 -12.06 -5.25 -14.13
CA ALA A 495 -10.92 -4.47 -13.66
C ALA A 495 -11.35 -3.43 -12.62
N GLY A 496 -10.46 -3.10 -11.69
CA GLY A 496 -10.75 -2.16 -10.61
C GLY A 496 -9.50 -1.71 -9.88
N ASN A 497 -9.69 -1.24 -8.65
CA ASN A 497 -8.62 -0.76 -7.80
C ASN A 497 -8.63 -1.42 -6.41
N SER A 498 -9.20 -2.62 -6.31
CA SER A 498 -9.24 -3.38 -5.05
C SER A 498 -7.84 -3.65 -4.52
N GLY A 499 -7.74 -3.90 -3.22
CA GLY A 499 -6.44 -4.05 -2.54
C GLY A 499 -5.72 -2.73 -2.29
N GLY A 500 -6.44 -1.60 -2.31
CA GLY A 500 -5.91 -0.28 -1.94
C GLY A 500 -5.09 0.43 -3.01
N ASN A 501 -5.35 0.16 -4.30
CA ASN A 501 -4.65 0.83 -5.39
C ASN A 501 -5.28 2.21 -5.68
N GLU A 502 -4.45 3.22 -5.97
CA GLU A 502 -4.94 4.57 -6.31
C GLU A 502 -5.59 4.63 -7.70
N GLN A 503 -5.16 3.75 -8.61
CA GLN A 503 -5.61 3.72 -10.00
C GLN A 503 -6.30 2.40 -10.31
N SER A 504 -7.38 2.47 -11.09
CA SER A 504 -8.03 1.29 -11.65
C SER A 504 -7.17 0.62 -12.72
N GLY A 505 -7.11 -0.71 -12.67
CA GLY A 505 -6.40 -1.53 -13.63
C GLY A 505 -6.39 -3.00 -13.23
N LEU A 506 -5.56 -3.76 -13.92
CA LEU A 506 -5.36 -5.18 -13.69
C LEU A 506 -3.91 -5.43 -13.29
N TYR A 507 -3.70 -6.11 -12.17
CA TYR A 507 -2.44 -6.79 -11.90
C TYR A 507 -2.45 -8.15 -12.59
N PHE A 508 -1.47 -8.41 -13.45
CA PHE A 508 -1.39 -9.64 -14.22
C PHE A 508 -0.02 -10.31 -14.11
N GLU A 509 -0.01 -11.61 -13.80
CA GLU A 509 1.21 -12.39 -13.62
C GLU A 509 1.04 -13.80 -14.21
N ILE A 510 2.14 -14.34 -14.75
CA ILE A 510 2.21 -15.74 -15.18
C ILE A 510 3.30 -16.44 -14.36
N ARG A 511 2.97 -17.63 -13.84
CA ARG A 511 3.88 -18.49 -13.09
C ARG A 511 4.08 -19.83 -13.78
N HIS A 512 5.27 -20.38 -13.64
CA HIS A 512 5.59 -21.75 -13.99
C HIS A 512 6.40 -22.37 -12.85
N GLN A 513 5.98 -23.54 -12.35
CA GLN A 513 6.64 -24.23 -11.22
C GLN A 513 6.77 -23.33 -9.97
N GLY A 514 5.75 -22.51 -9.71
CA GLY A 514 5.69 -21.60 -8.56
C GLY A 514 6.51 -20.31 -8.70
N ARG A 515 7.25 -20.11 -9.81
CA ARG A 515 8.05 -18.89 -10.04
C ARG A 515 7.39 -18.00 -11.09
N ALA A 516 7.32 -16.71 -10.79
CA ALA A 516 6.88 -15.67 -11.72
C ALA A 516 7.91 -15.48 -12.83
N PHE A 517 7.46 -15.28 -14.06
CA PHE A 517 8.30 -14.92 -15.20
C PHE A 517 7.65 -13.81 -16.03
N ASP A 518 8.43 -13.14 -16.88
CA ASP A 518 7.96 -12.00 -17.66
C ASP A 518 6.84 -12.40 -18.65
N PRO A 519 5.60 -11.88 -18.49
CA PRO A 519 4.51 -12.17 -19.40
C PRO A 519 4.67 -11.54 -20.78
N ILE A 520 5.49 -10.50 -20.94
CA ILE A 520 5.66 -9.80 -22.23
C ILE A 520 6.19 -10.74 -23.31
N GLY A 521 7.11 -11.66 -22.96
CA GLY A 521 7.62 -12.66 -23.90
C GLY A 521 6.61 -13.73 -24.32
N TRP A 522 5.40 -13.71 -23.75
CA TRP A 522 4.33 -14.66 -24.04
C TRP A 522 3.16 -14.03 -24.80
N VAL A 523 3.02 -12.71 -24.74
CA VAL A 523 1.92 -11.99 -25.37
C VAL A 523 2.31 -11.38 -26.70
N THR A 524 1.35 -11.28 -27.61
CA THR A 524 1.41 -10.44 -28.81
C THR A 524 0.61 -9.16 -28.55
N THR A 525 1.22 -8.01 -28.84
CA THR A 525 0.61 -6.67 -28.76
C THR A 525 0.19 -6.12 -30.12
N ARG A 526 0.31 -6.93 -31.18
CA ARG A 526 -0.07 -6.60 -32.56
C ARG A 526 -1.27 -7.40 -33.03
#